data_AF-A0A2V4V968-F1
#
_entry.id   AF-A0A2V4V968-F1
#
_cell.length_a   1.000
_cell.length_b   1.000
_cell.length_c   1.000
_cell.angle_alpha   90.00
_cell.angle_beta   90.00
_cell.angle_gamma   90.00
#
_symmetry.space_group_name_H-M   'P 1'
#
loop_
_entity.id
_entity.type
_entity.pdbx_description
1 polymer ?
#
loop_
_entity_poly.entity_id
_entity_poly.type
_entity_poly.pdbx_seq_one_letter_code
_entity_poly.pdbx_strand_id
1 'polypeptide(L)'
;MSFYWLAEPFLYTCLAVLFGFLIMPRIHPVIQTSTRMINWALLGIVICAFVPVLRIIVFFANDTNWFIIFRSVMFSFAEGKAYVWTLIFCILLLMMIRINNTNKNRHLYTAALVLTAIGLIATLSWSSHSSSYFGMQGFWNHLIHLLSVTVWSGILIVTSRMMPNHEKHWRSFLSWYHPFAAAIMVVILMSGLMLNVKTDPDYINSWVTSYGQALLMKHLLMIPLLIMAFFNGFIMKKRLGQEQFNPQRWLMLEGILVLLIYTVTGFLNQQPAPHELNPETMKLSASGLYTFWNQGNPITYPVHWNIDAIAILMYLLAAVSILAMYVILKKNKNTYAALVCGVLFCLVSFAGLIHAIA
;
A
#
# COMPACT_ATOMS: atom_id res chain seq x y z
N MET A 1 -0.97 -19.47 11.11
CA MET A 1 -0.84 -18.36 10.14
C MET A 1 0.59 -18.31 9.65
N SER A 2 0.81 -18.31 8.34
CA SER A 2 2.13 -18.19 7.76
C SER A 2 2.55 -16.71 7.69
N PHE A 3 3.82 -16.41 7.99
CA PHE A 3 4.35 -15.03 8.08
C PHE A 3 4.68 -14.40 6.72
N TYR A 4 4.35 -15.06 5.60
CA TYR A 4 4.73 -14.63 4.25
C TYR A 4 4.18 -13.26 3.86
N TRP A 5 3.03 -12.87 4.42
CA TRP A 5 2.39 -11.56 4.18
C TRP A 5 3.26 -10.37 4.61
N LEU A 6 4.19 -10.57 5.56
CA LEU A 6 5.08 -9.51 6.03
C LEU A 6 6.06 -9.03 4.96
N ALA A 7 6.30 -9.80 3.90
CA ALA A 7 7.23 -9.41 2.84
C ALA A 7 6.66 -8.33 1.91
N GLU A 8 5.34 -8.32 1.68
CA GLU A 8 4.71 -7.40 0.74
C GLU A 8 4.81 -5.92 1.15
N PRO A 9 4.65 -5.53 2.43
CA PRO A 9 4.83 -4.15 2.86
C PRO A 9 6.26 -3.65 2.62
N PHE A 10 7.26 -4.50 2.83
CA PHE A 10 8.65 -4.18 2.52
C PHE A 10 8.86 -4.07 1.01
N LEU A 11 8.31 -5.00 0.22
CA LEU A 11 8.36 -4.95 -1.24
C LEU A 11 7.79 -3.63 -1.78
N TYR A 12 6.58 -3.25 -1.37
CA TYR A 12 5.93 -2.01 -1.80
C TYR A 12 6.70 -0.77 -1.36
N THR A 13 7.29 -0.79 -0.16
CA THR A 13 8.15 0.30 0.31
C THR A 13 9.42 0.40 -0.54
N CYS A 14 10.07 -0.71 -0.88
CA CYS A 14 11.24 -0.70 -1.75
C CYS A 14 10.93 -0.21 -3.16
N LEU A 15 9.78 -0.61 -3.73
CA LEU A 15 9.29 -0.09 -5.01
C LEU A 15 9.02 1.42 -4.95
N ALA A 16 8.38 1.89 -3.88
CA ALA A 16 8.15 3.31 -3.66
C ALA A 16 9.48 4.08 -3.58
N VAL A 17 10.44 3.60 -2.79
CA VAL A 17 11.78 4.21 -2.69
C VAL A 17 12.50 4.25 -4.05
N LEU A 18 12.39 3.20 -4.87
CA LEU A 18 12.91 3.17 -6.24
C LEU A 18 12.34 4.32 -7.08
N PHE A 19 11.02 4.49 -7.13
CA PHE A 19 10.41 5.57 -7.91
C PHE A 19 10.73 6.96 -7.35
N GLY A 20 10.71 7.13 -6.03
CA GLY A 20 11.13 8.37 -5.39
C GLY A 20 12.57 8.74 -5.72
N PHE A 21 13.48 7.77 -5.71
CA PHE A 21 14.89 7.93 -6.11
C PHE A 21 15.05 8.32 -7.57
N LEU A 22 14.28 7.70 -8.47
CA LEU A 22 14.35 8.00 -9.90
C LEU A 22 13.79 9.39 -10.21
N ILE A 23 12.71 9.82 -9.55
CA ILE A 23 12.00 11.05 -9.89
C ILE A 23 12.58 12.26 -9.16
N MET A 24 12.74 12.19 -7.83
CA MET A 24 12.94 13.40 -7.02
C MET A 24 14.24 14.17 -7.28
N PRO A 25 15.43 13.55 -7.39
CA PRO A 25 16.67 14.26 -7.71
C PRO A 25 16.66 14.97 -9.07
N ARG A 26 15.74 14.60 -9.96
CA ARG A 26 15.63 15.17 -11.32
C ARG A 26 14.72 16.38 -11.36
N ILE A 27 13.71 16.42 -10.49
CA ILE A 27 12.82 17.58 -10.32
C ILE A 27 13.43 18.59 -9.32
N HIS A 28 14.01 18.08 -8.22
CA HIS A 28 14.63 18.86 -7.15
C HIS A 28 16.08 18.41 -6.93
N PRO A 29 17.06 18.99 -7.65
CA PRO A 29 18.48 18.59 -7.58
C PRO A 29 19.12 18.72 -6.19
N VAL A 30 18.49 19.48 -5.29
CA VAL A 30 18.89 19.63 -3.89
C VAL A 30 18.74 18.31 -3.12
N ILE A 31 17.82 17.43 -3.56
CA ILE A 31 17.69 16.09 -3.00
C ILE A 31 18.85 15.23 -3.51
N GLN A 32 19.85 15.06 -2.66
CA GLN A 32 20.97 14.16 -2.91
C GLN A 32 20.63 12.76 -2.42
N THR A 33 20.23 11.89 -3.33
CA THR A 33 19.96 10.49 -2.99
C THR A 33 21.25 9.66 -2.96
N SER A 34 21.45 8.88 -1.90
CA SER A 34 22.59 7.97 -1.82
C SER A 34 22.39 6.74 -2.72
N THR A 35 23.46 6.32 -3.40
CA THR A 35 23.47 5.05 -4.17
C THR A 35 23.28 3.82 -3.27
N ARG A 36 23.54 3.94 -1.96
CA ARG A 36 23.28 2.89 -0.97
C ARG A 36 21.78 2.62 -0.82
N MET A 37 20.96 3.68 -0.75
CA MET A 37 19.51 3.55 -0.57
C MET A 37 18.88 2.75 -1.70
N ILE A 38 19.26 3.03 -2.95
CA ILE A 38 18.73 2.33 -4.12
C ILE A 38 19.23 0.87 -4.21
N ASN A 39 20.48 0.59 -3.86
CA ASN A 39 20.97 -0.79 -3.79
C ASN A 39 20.18 -1.62 -2.78
N TRP A 40 19.91 -1.05 -1.59
CA TRP A 40 19.08 -1.72 -0.58
C TRP A 40 17.63 -1.88 -1.02
N ALA A 41 17.06 -0.90 -1.71
CA ALA A 41 15.72 -1.01 -2.29
C ALA A 41 15.65 -2.14 -3.34
N LEU A 42 16.61 -2.21 -4.26
CA LEU A 42 16.65 -3.25 -5.29
C LEU A 42 16.90 -4.65 -4.70
N LEU A 43 17.79 -4.77 -3.71
CA LEU A 43 17.99 -6.02 -2.97
C LEU A 43 16.71 -6.43 -2.21
N GLY A 44 16.04 -5.46 -1.57
CA GLY A 44 14.77 -5.68 -0.88
C GLY A 44 13.66 -6.14 -1.82
N ILE A 45 13.57 -5.58 -3.03
CA ILE A 45 12.64 -6.03 -4.07
C ILE A 45 12.90 -7.49 -4.42
N VAL A 46 14.17 -7.85 -4.69
CA VAL A 46 14.54 -9.22 -5.03
C VAL A 46 14.17 -10.19 -3.90
N ILE A 47 14.55 -9.89 -2.65
CA ILE A 47 14.28 -10.80 -1.52
C ILE A 47 12.77 -10.92 -1.27
N CYS A 48 12.05 -9.79 -1.20
CA CYS A 48 10.65 -9.80 -0.82
C CYS A 48 9.74 -10.35 -1.93
N ALA A 49 10.06 -10.11 -3.21
CA ALA A 49 9.31 -10.67 -4.34
C ALA A 49 9.45 -12.19 -4.46
N PHE A 50 10.50 -12.78 -3.87
CA PHE A 50 10.66 -14.23 -3.83
C PHE A 50 9.73 -14.91 -2.81
N VAL A 51 9.27 -14.18 -1.79
CA VAL A 51 8.52 -14.77 -0.66
C VAL A 51 7.20 -15.43 -1.10
N PRO A 52 6.37 -14.85 -1.98
CA PRO A 52 5.20 -15.53 -2.53
C PRO A 52 5.55 -16.79 -3.32
N VAL A 53 6.66 -16.79 -4.07
CA VAL A 53 7.14 -17.96 -4.82
C VAL A 53 7.58 -19.06 -3.86
N LEU A 54 8.30 -18.71 -2.79
CA LEU A 54 8.72 -19.62 -1.74
C LEU A 54 7.51 -20.28 -1.06
N ARG A 55 6.43 -19.53 -0.82
CA ARG A 55 5.18 -20.09 -0.27
C ARG A 55 4.63 -21.20 -1.16
N ILE A 56 4.60 -21.01 -2.47
CA ILE A 56 4.14 -22.03 -3.44
C ILE A 56 5.06 -23.25 -3.42
N ILE A 57 6.39 -23.04 -3.41
CA ILE A 57 7.36 -24.13 -3.34
C ILE A 57 7.16 -24.96 -2.06
N VAL A 58 7.06 -24.31 -0.90
CA VAL A 58 6.89 -24.99 0.38
C VAL A 58 5.55 -25.72 0.45
N PHE A 59 4.49 -25.15 -0.12
CA PHE A 59 3.17 -25.78 -0.18
C PHE A 59 3.21 -27.13 -0.90
N PHE A 60 3.84 -27.20 -2.08
CA PHE A 60 3.93 -28.45 -2.87
C PHE A 60 5.12 -29.36 -2.47
N ALA A 61 6.11 -28.84 -1.76
CA ALA A 61 7.30 -29.61 -1.39
C ALA A 61 7.04 -30.77 -0.43
N ASN A 62 5.91 -30.76 0.28
CA ASN A 62 5.55 -31.85 1.19
C ASN A 62 5.18 -33.15 0.45
N ASP A 63 4.82 -33.05 -0.83
CA ASP A 63 4.25 -34.17 -1.59
C ASP A 63 5.25 -34.81 -2.57
N THR A 64 6.43 -34.21 -2.81
CA THR A 64 7.39 -34.64 -3.85
C THR A 64 8.80 -34.10 -3.58
N ASN A 65 9.82 -34.60 -4.29
CA ASN A 65 11.19 -34.08 -4.24
C ASN A 65 11.24 -32.56 -4.45
N TRP A 66 11.85 -31.86 -3.47
CA TRP A 66 11.96 -30.40 -3.41
C TRP A 66 12.58 -29.77 -4.68
N PHE A 67 13.58 -30.41 -5.30
CA PHE A 67 14.22 -29.87 -6.50
C PHE A 67 13.30 -29.88 -7.72
N ILE A 68 12.47 -30.92 -7.86
CA ILE A 68 11.50 -31.03 -8.96
C ILE A 68 10.43 -29.94 -8.81
N ILE A 69 9.90 -29.77 -7.59
CA ILE A 69 8.93 -28.73 -7.28
C ILE A 69 9.53 -27.34 -7.48
N PHE A 70 10.74 -27.07 -6.97
CA PHE A 70 11.42 -25.80 -7.17
C PHE A 70 11.55 -25.45 -8.67
N ARG A 71 12.07 -26.38 -9.48
CA ARG A 71 12.21 -26.18 -10.93
C ARG A 71 10.85 -25.96 -11.60
N SER A 72 9.84 -26.74 -11.21
CA SER A 72 8.49 -26.62 -11.76
C SER A 72 7.89 -25.25 -11.45
N VAL A 73 7.92 -24.81 -10.19
CA VAL A 73 7.38 -23.51 -9.77
C VAL A 73 8.12 -22.36 -10.45
N MET A 74 9.45 -22.40 -10.47
CA MET A 74 10.26 -21.32 -11.03
C MET A 74 10.05 -21.10 -12.53
N PHE A 75 9.86 -22.18 -13.30
CA PHE A 75 9.88 -22.09 -14.77
C PHE A 75 8.54 -22.41 -15.44
N SER A 76 7.57 -23.00 -14.72
CA SER A 76 6.26 -23.34 -15.28
C SER A 76 5.17 -22.38 -14.80
N PHE A 77 5.17 -22.02 -13.51
CA PHE A 77 4.17 -21.15 -12.90
C PHE A 77 4.39 -19.68 -13.28
N ALA A 78 3.31 -18.90 -13.32
CA ALA A 78 3.36 -17.49 -13.70
C ALA A 78 4.16 -16.67 -12.69
N GLU A 79 4.01 -16.98 -11.39
CA GLU A 79 4.68 -16.32 -10.28
C GLU A 79 6.20 -16.53 -10.33
N GLY A 80 6.66 -17.76 -10.63
CA GLY A 80 8.08 -18.06 -10.81
C GLY A 80 8.69 -17.33 -11.99
N LYS A 81 8.00 -17.33 -13.15
CA LYS A 81 8.42 -16.58 -14.35
C LYS A 81 8.49 -15.07 -14.07
N ALA A 82 7.50 -14.52 -13.37
CA ALA A 82 7.49 -13.12 -12.99
C ALA A 82 8.64 -12.78 -12.03
N TYR A 83 8.99 -13.67 -11.11
CA TYR A 83 10.16 -13.48 -10.26
C TYR A 83 11.47 -13.46 -11.05
N VAL A 84 11.62 -14.33 -12.06
CA VAL A 84 12.80 -14.29 -12.97
C VAL A 84 12.88 -12.96 -13.71
N TRP A 85 11.77 -12.46 -14.25
CA TRP A 85 11.74 -11.14 -14.89
C TRP A 85 12.03 -10.00 -13.91
N THR A 86 11.56 -10.12 -12.66
CA THR A 86 11.88 -9.18 -11.59
C THR A 86 13.38 -9.11 -11.33
N LEU A 87 14.07 -10.26 -11.29
CA LEU A 87 15.53 -10.32 -11.18
C LEU A 87 16.21 -9.61 -12.37
N ILE A 88 15.77 -9.90 -13.60
CA ILE A 88 16.32 -9.28 -14.81
C ILE A 88 16.18 -7.76 -14.76
N PHE A 89 14.99 -7.24 -14.47
CA PHE A 89 14.77 -5.78 -14.37
C PHE A 89 15.59 -5.15 -13.23
N CYS A 90 15.71 -5.80 -12.07
CA CYS A 90 16.55 -5.31 -10.97
C CYS A 90 18.04 -5.27 -11.37
N ILE A 91 18.55 -6.29 -12.04
CA ILE A 91 19.94 -6.34 -12.54
C ILE A 91 20.16 -5.23 -13.58
N LEU A 92 19.24 -5.07 -14.54
CA LEU A 92 19.33 -4.01 -15.54
C LEU A 92 19.32 -2.62 -14.89
N LEU A 93 18.43 -2.37 -13.92
CA LEU A 93 18.40 -1.12 -13.17
C LEU A 93 19.72 -0.87 -12.42
N LEU A 94 20.26 -1.88 -11.74
CA LEU A 94 21.55 -1.78 -11.05
C LEU A 94 22.68 -1.44 -12.03
N MET A 95 22.77 -2.16 -13.16
CA MET A 95 23.78 -1.93 -14.19
C MET A 95 23.67 -0.51 -14.74
N MET A 96 22.47 -0.08 -15.13
CA MET A 96 22.23 1.26 -15.65
C MET A 96 22.67 2.32 -14.65
N ILE A 97 22.27 2.22 -13.38
CA ILE A 97 22.61 3.18 -12.32
C ILE A 97 24.14 3.23 -12.08
N ARG A 98 24.83 2.08 -12.15
CA ARG A 98 26.28 1.98 -11.94
C ARG A 98 27.10 2.51 -13.11
N ILE A 99 26.61 2.34 -14.33
CA ILE A 99 27.27 2.80 -15.56
C ILE A 99 27.20 4.33 -15.70
N ASN A 100 26.64 5.05 -14.71
CA ASN A 100 26.51 6.50 -14.57
C ASN A 100 26.98 7.27 -15.81
N ASN A 101 26.06 7.43 -16.76
CA ASN A 101 26.43 7.96 -18.05
C ASN A 101 26.63 9.48 -17.92
N THR A 102 27.88 9.92 -17.97
CA THR A 102 28.29 11.34 -18.06
C THR A 102 27.98 11.96 -19.43
N ASN A 103 27.18 11.29 -20.27
CA ASN A 103 26.89 11.67 -21.66
C ASN A 103 25.89 12.83 -21.84
N LYS A 104 26.02 13.46 -23.02
CA LYS A 104 25.23 14.57 -23.56
C LYS A 104 23.69 14.41 -23.51
N ASN A 105 23.13 13.20 -23.38
CA ASN A 105 21.68 12.94 -23.45
C ASN A 105 21.06 12.39 -22.14
N ARG A 106 21.15 13.20 -21.06
CA ARG A 106 20.61 12.88 -19.71
C ARG A 106 19.12 12.48 -19.71
N HIS A 107 18.32 13.05 -20.62
CA HIS A 107 16.88 12.79 -20.71
C HIS A 107 16.58 11.37 -21.19
N LEU A 108 17.25 10.89 -22.24
CA LEU A 108 17.06 9.53 -22.78
C LEU A 108 17.44 8.47 -21.75
N TYR A 109 18.57 8.66 -21.07
CA TYR A 109 19.01 7.75 -20.01
C TYR A 109 18.02 7.70 -18.83
N THR A 110 17.44 8.84 -18.47
CA THR A 110 16.39 8.91 -17.45
C THR A 110 15.12 8.19 -17.90
N ALA A 111 14.68 8.43 -19.12
CA ALA A 111 13.50 7.77 -19.68
C ALA A 111 13.69 6.25 -19.69
N ALA A 112 14.87 5.77 -20.09
CA ALA A 112 15.20 4.35 -20.03
C ALA A 112 15.11 3.78 -18.60
N LEU A 113 15.68 4.47 -17.58
CA LEU A 113 15.57 4.01 -16.18
C LEU A 113 14.11 3.91 -15.71
N VAL A 114 13.30 4.91 -16.02
CA VAL A 114 11.88 4.95 -15.63
C VAL A 114 11.10 3.85 -16.35
N LEU A 115 11.33 3.65 -17.65
CA LEU A 115 10.69 2.59 -18.42
C LEU A 115 11.07 1.20 -17.89
N THR A 116 12.33 0.96 -17.54
CA THR A 116 12.78 -0.28 -16.91
C THR A 116 12.11 -0.50 -15.55
N ALA A 117 11.95 0.56 -14.74
CA ALA A 117 11.21 0.49 -13.47
C ALA A 117 9.70 0.24 -13.66
N ILE A 118 9.09 0.78 -14.72
CA ILE A 118 7.70 0.47 -15.08
C ILE A 118 7.58 -0.99 -15.52
N GLY A 119 8.55 -1.51 -16.27
CA GLY A 119 8.63 -2.92 -16.66
C GLY A 119 8.62 -3.85 -15.43
N LEU A 120 9.35 -3.49 -14.38
CA LEU A 120 9.31 -4.20 -13.09
C LEU A 120 7.90 -4.22 -12.46
N ILE A 121 7.18 -3.08 -12.43
CA ILE A 121 5.79 -3.04 -11.92
C ILE A 121 4.85 -3.84 -12.82
N ALA A 122 5.06 -3.82 -14.14
CA ALA A 122 4.30 -4.62 -15.09
C ALA A 122 4.49 -6.12 -14.82
N THR A 123 5.71 -6.58 -14.55
CA THR A 123 5.99 -7.97 -14.18
C THR A 123 5.23 -8.38 -12.92
N LEU A 124 5.24 -7.57 -11.86
CA LEU A 124 4.48 -7.86 -10.63
C LEU A 124 2.98 -7.86 -10.86
N SER A 125 2.49 -7.00 -11.76
CA SER A 125 1.08 -6.94 -12.12
C SER A 125 0.63 -8.12 -12.95
N TRP A 126 1.52 -8.64 -13.80
CA TRP A 126 1.26 -9.84 -14.61
C TRP A 126 1.05 -11.09 -13.76
N SER A 127 1.82 -11.25 -12.67
CA SER A 127 1.64 -12.34 -11.70
C SER A 127 0.62 -12.05 -10.60
N SER A 128 -0.15 -10.97 -10.69
CA SER A 128 -1.16 -10.65 -9.68
C SER A 128 -2.40 -11.55 -9.82
N HIS A 129 -3.08 -11.83 -8.70
CA HIS A 129 -4.38 -12.53 -8.72
C HIS A 129 -5.37 -11.90 -9.69
N SER A 130 -5.42 -10.55 -9.73
CA SER A 130 -6.27 -9.81 -10.66
C SER A 130 -6.00 -10.16 -12.13
N SER A 131 -4.73 -10.26 -12.52
CA SER A 131 -4.32 -10.64 -13.88
C SER A 131 -4.69 -12.10 -14.21
N SER A 132 -4.49 -13.01 -13.26
CA SER A 132 -4.83 -14.43 -13.44
C SER A 132 -6.34 -14.66 -13.62
N TYR A 133 -7.19 -13.96 -12.86
CA TYR A 133 -8.66 -14.14 -12.91
C TYR A 133 -9.36 -13.26 -13.96
N PHE A 134 -8.88 -12.05 -14.19
CA PHE A 134 -9.55 -11.07 -15.05
C PHE A 134 -8.74 -10.70 -16.30
N GLY A 135 -7.69 -11.47 -16.61
CA GLY A 135 -6.86 -11.32 -17.80
C GLY A 135 -6.28 -9.93 -17.96
N MET A 136 -6.30 -9.41 -19.20
CA MET A 136 -5.72 -8.10 -19.55
C MET A 136 -6.34 -6.94 -18.77
N GLN A 137 -7.65 -6.98 -18.48
CA GLN A 137 -8.28 -5.93 -17.69
C GLN A 137 -7.75 -5.93 -16.25
N GLY A 138 -7.58 -7.12 -15.67
CA GLY A 138 -7.00 -7.29 -14.35
C GLY A 138 -5.55 -6.83 -14.27
N PHE A 139 -4.76 -7.14 -15.30
CA PHE A 139 -3.39 -6.68 -15.48
C PHE A 139 -3.30 -5.15 -15.50
N TRP A 140 -4.03 -4.49 -16.41
CA TRP A 140 -3.96 -3.03 -16.56
C TRP A 140 -4.45 -2.31 -15.31
N ASN A 141 -5.52 -2.79 -14.69
CA ASN A 141 -6.04 -2.18 -13.47
C ASN A 141 -5.02 -2.28 -12.31
N HIS A 142 -4.41 -3.46 -12.13
CA HIS A 142 -3.39 -3.64 -11.11
C HIS A 142 -2.11 -2.84 -11.41
N LEU A 143 -1.68 -2.79 -12.67
CA LEU A 143 -0.52 -1.99 -13.11
C LEU A 143 -0.73 -0.51 -12.81
N ILE A 144 -1.88 0.06 -13.21
CA ILE A 144 -2.20 1.46 -12.97
C ILE A 144 -2.27 1.73 -11.47
N HIS A 145 -2.92 0.86 -10.69
CA HIS A 145 -3.03 1.01 -9.25
C HIS A 145 -1.65 0.99 -8.58
N LEU A 146 -0.86 -0.06 -8.79
CA LEU A 146 0.43 -0.25 -8.15
C LEU A 146 1.45 0.81 -8.58
N LEU A 147 1.48 1.19 -9.86
CA LEU A 147 2.33 2.26 -10.35
C LEU A 147 1.96 3.61 -9.71
N SER A 148 0.67 3.93 -9.65
CA SER A 148 0.19 5.18 -9.06
C SER A 148 0.55 5.27 -7.57
N VAL A 149 0.31 4.19 -6.82
CA VAL A 149 0.61 4.10 -5.40
C VAL A 149 2.11 4.20 -5.13
N THR A 150 2.95 3.48 -5.89
CA THR A 150 4.42 3.49 -5.70
C THR A 150 5.06 4.81 -6.10
N VAL A 151 4.60 5.46 -7.17
CA VAL A 151 5.10 6.78 -7.57
C VAL A 151 4.71 7.84 -6.53
N TRP A 152 3.43 7.89 -6.14
CA TRP A 152 2.94 8.87 -5.16
C TRP A 152 3.64 8.74 -3.82
N SER A 153 3.59 7.54 -3.22
CA SER A 153 4.23 7.28 -1.93
C SER A 153 5.75 7.39 -2.00
N GLY A 154 6.37 7.03 -3.13
CA GLY A 154 7.80 7.13 -3.34
C GLY A 154 8.32 8.57 -3.28
N ILE A 155 7.64 9.47 -3.99
CA ILE A 155 7.92 10.91 -3.93
C ILE A 155 7.80 11.41 -2.50
N LEU A 156 6.72 11.03 -1.80
CA LEU A 156 6.46 11.42 -0.41
C LEU A 156 7.57 10.94 0.53
N ILE A 157 7.92 9.65 0.50
CA ILE A 157 8.91 9.03 1.39
C ILE A 157 10.28 9.66 1.17
N VAL A 158 10.75 9.74 -0.08
CA VAL A 158 12.08 10.32 -0.39
C VAL A 158 12.12 11.80 -0.02
N THR A 159 11.07 12.57 -0.31
CA THR A 159 11.02 14.00 0.03
C THR A 159 11.01 14.20 1.54
N SER A 160 10.19 13.45 2.28
CA SER A 160 10.09 13.57 3.74
C SER A 160 11.43 13.37 4.46
N ARG A 161 12.28 12.47 3.92
CA ARG A 161 13.57 12.13 4.53
C ARG A 161 14.71 13.01 4.05
N MET A 162 14.71 13.40 2.77
CA MET A 162 15.91 13.94 2.10
C MET A 162 15.81 15.42 1.73
N MET A 163 14.63 16.03 1.73
CA MET A 163 14.48 17.45 1.41
C MET A 163 15.00 18.33 2.56
N PRO A 164 15.96 19.25 2.34
CA PRO A 164 16.40 20.15 3.39
C PRO A 164 15.24 20.99 3.96
N ASN A 165 15.29 21.28 5.26
CA ASN A 165 14.26 22.08 5.92
C ASN A 165 14.44 23.58 5.63
N HIS A 166 14.24 23.97 4.38
CA HIS A 166 14.34 25.36 3.94
C HIS A 166 13.07 25.75 3.15
N GLU A 167 12.45 26.85 3.55
CA GLU A 167 11.16 27.32 3.03
C GLU A 167 11.07 27.32 1.51
N LYS A 168 12.06 27.90 0.82
CA LYS A 168 12.12 27.97 -0.65
C LYS A 168 11.98 26.59 -1.34
N HIS A 169 12.65 25.56 -0.82
CA HIS A 169 12.59 24.21 -1.39
C HIS A 169 11.22 23.58 -1.18
N TRP A 170 10.64 23.76 0.01
CA TRP A 170 9.30 23.27 0.33
C TRP A 170 8.20 23.98 -0.46
N ARG A 171 8.27 25.30 -0.62
CA ARG A 171 7.33 26.05 -1.47
C ARG A 171 7.37 25.56 -2.91
N SER A 172 8.58 25.38 -3.46
CA SER A 172 8.77 24.86 -4.81
C SER A 172 8.21 23.44 -4.95
N PHE A 173 8.52 22.54 -4.02
CA PHE A 173 7.99 21.17 -4.02
C PHE A 173 6.45 21.13 -3.98
N LEU A 174 5.84 21.86 -3.04
CA LEU A 174 4.39 21.82 -2.84
C LEU A 174 3.58 22.52 -3.95
N SER A 175 4.23 23.34 -4.78
CA SER A 175 3.57 24.00 -5.90
C SER A 175 3.06 23.00 -6.94
N TRP A 176 3.86 21.98 -7.27
CA TRP A 176 3.52 20.95 -8.26
C TRP A 176 3.09 19.64 -7.60
N TYR A 177 3.65 19.29 -6.43
CA TYR A 177 3.33 18.01 -5.79
C TYR A 177 1.88 17.96 -5.33
N HIS A 178 1.31 19.07 -4.86
CA HIS A 178 -0.08 19.06 -4.40
C HIS A 178 -1.11 18.75 -5.50
N PRO A 179 -1.11 19.44 -6.67
CA PRO A 179 -2.00 19.06 -7.76
C PRO A 179 -1.71 17.66 -8.31
N PHE A 180 -0.43 17.25 -8.37
CA PHE A 180 -0.05 15.89 -8.73
C PHE A 180 -0.64 14.85 -7.77
N ALA A 181 -0.50 15.06 -6.45
CA ALA A 181 -0.99 14.18 -5.41
C ALA A 181 -2.53 14.07 -5.42
N ALA A 182 -3.23 15.18 -5.70
CA ALA A 182 -4.68 15.14 -5.86
C ALA A 182 -5.10 14.31 -7.08
N ALA A 183 -4.47 14.54 -8.25
CA ALA A 183 -4.79 13.81 -9.47
C ALA A 183 -4.45 12.31 -9.35
N ILE A 184 -3.28 11.96 -8.84
CA ILE A 184 -2.86 10.56 -8.67
C ILE A 184 -3.72 9.84 -7.62
N MET A 185 -4.18 10.54 -6.57
CA MET A 185 -5.09 9.96 -5.58
C MET A 185 -6.43 9.57 -6.22
N VAL A 186 -6.97 10.37 -7.14
CA VAL A 186 -8.17 9.99 -7.90
C VAL A 186 -7.93 8.70 -8.68
N VAL A 187 -6.79 8.58 -9.36
CA VAL A 187 -6.42 7.34 -10.08
C VAL A 187 -6.30 6.15 -9.13
N ILE A 188 -5.67 6.31 -7.97
CA ILE A 188 -5.54 5.27 -6.95
C ILE A 188 -6.91 4.81 -6.44
N LEU A 189 -7.80 5.75 -6.12
CA LEU A 189 -9.15 5.44 -5.65
C LEU A 189 -9.98 4.74 -6.73
N MET A 190 -9.99 5.25 -7.96
CA MET A 190 -10.75 4.63 -9.05
C MET A 190 -10.25 3.23 -9.38
N SER A 191 -8.95 3.05 -9.59
CA SER A 191 -8.36 1.74 -9.87
C SER A 191 -8.54 0.75 -8.70
N GLY A 192 -8.43 1.24 -7.46
CA GLY A 192 -8.66 0.44 -6.26
C GLY A 192 -10.10 -0.04 -6.15
N LEU A 193 -11.08 0.85 -6.37
CA LEU A 193 -12.50 0.48 -6.40
C LEU A 193 -12.80 -0.52 -7.53
N MET A 194 -12.20 -0.34 -8.72
CA MET A 194 -12.34 -1.30 -9.81
C MET A 194 -11.76 -2.68 -9.49
N LEU A 195 -10.68 -2.76 -8.70
CA LEU A 195 -10.17 -4.04 -8.20
C LEU A 195 -11.18 -4.65 -7.21
N ASN A 196 -11.64 -3.86 -6.24
CA ASN A 196 -12.54 -4.31 -5.18
C ASN A 196 -13.87 -4.85 -5.72
N VAL A 197 -14.52 -4.14 -6.65
CA VAL A 197 -15.81 -4.57 -7.23
C VAL A 197 -15.73 -5.96 -7.86
N LYS A 198 -14.55 -6.34 -8.35
CA LYS A 198 -14.34 -7.65 -8.95
C LYS A 198 -13.98 -8.73 -7.94
N THR A 199 -13.13 -8.39 -6.96
CA THR A 199 -12.62 -9.38 -6.01
C THR A 199 -13.54 -9.61 -4.82
N ASP A 200 -14.39 -8.61 -4.51
CA ASP A 200 -15.34 -8.59 -3.40
C ASP A 200 -16.65 -7.90 -3.81
N PRO A 201 -17.48 -8.55 -4.64
CA PRO A 201 -18.74 -7.99 -5.10
C PRO A 201 -19.78 -7.84 -3.97
N ASP A 202 -19.58 -8.53 -2.84
CA ASP A 202 -20.49 -8.55 -1.71
C ASP A 202 -19.83 -8.00 -0.44
N TYR A 203 -19.48 -6.71 -0.52
CA TYR A 203 -18.57 -6.04 0.40
C TYR A 203 -18.95 -6.16 1.89
N ILE A 204 -20.24 -6.07 2.24
CA ILE A 204 -20.66 -6.13 3.65
C ILE A 204 -20.66 -7.57 4.14
N ASN A 205 -21.20 -8.51 3.36
CA ASN A 205 -21.23 -9.91 3.76
C ASN A 205 -19.81 -10.52 3.84
N SER A 206 -18.85 -9.98 3.06
CA SER A 206 -17.47 -10.43 3.10
C SER A 206 -16.76 -10.12 4.42
N TRP A 207 -17.28 -9.20 5.25
CA TRP A 207 -16.69 -8.83 6.55
C TRP A 207 -16.72 -9.98 7.58
N VAL A 208 -17.45 -11.06 7.30
CA VAL A 208 -17.37 -12.32 8.05
C VAL A 208 -15.99 -12.99 7.87
N THR A 209 -15.34 -12.77 6.71
CA THR A 209 -14.06 -13.38 6.34
C THR A 209 -12.86 -12.50 6.67
N SER A 210 -11.67 -13.11 6.79
CA SER A 210 -10.41 -12.37 6.98
C SER A 210 -10.09 -11.41 5.84
N TYR A 211 -10.50 -11.75 4.60
CA TYR A 211 -10.31 -10.89 3.44
C TYR A 211 -11.13 -9.60 3.56
N GLY A 212 -12.44 -9.73 3.76
CA GLY A 212 -13.35 -8.57 3.85
C GLY A 212 -12.98 -7.65 5.01
N GLN A 213 -12.52 -8.22 6.13
CA GLN A 213 -12.01 -7.46 7.27
C GLN A 213 -10.73 -6.67 6.96
N ALA A 214 -9.75 -7.30 6.30
CA ALA A 214 -8.55 -6.60 5.88
C ALA A 214 -8.88 -5.50 4.87
N LEU A 215 -9.81 -5.75 3.95
CA LEU A 215 -10.27 -4.76 3.00
C LEU A 215 -10.99 -3.59 3.71
N LEU A 216 -11.86 -3.87 4.69
CA LEU A 216 -12.49 -2.85 5.53
C LEU A 216 -11.44 -1.99 6.25
N MET A 217 -10.47 -2.62 6.92
CA MET A 217 -9.40 -1.90 7.61
C MET A 217 -8.59 -1.01 6.65
N LYS A 218 -8.32 -1.48 5.42
CA LYS A 218 -7.67 -0.68 4.38
C LYS A 218 -8.49 0.58 4.03
N HIS A 219 -9.81 0.45 3.86
CA HIS A 219 -10.68 1.60 3.60
C HIS A 219 -10.75 2.57 4.78
N LEU A 220 -10.82 2.06 6.02
CA LEU A 220 -10.80 2.89 7.22
C LEU A 220 -9.50 3.68 7.34
N LEU A 221 -8.34 3.07 7.06
CA LEU A 221 -7.04 3.75 7.06
C LEU A 221 -6.90 4.83 5.98
N MET A 222 -7.64 4.74 4.87
CA MET A 222 -7.66 5.79 3.85
C MET A 222 -8.25 7.10 4.38
N ILE A 223 -9.19 7.06 5.32
CA ILE A 223 -9.84 8.25 5.88
C ILE A 223 -8.83 9.18 6.60
N PRO A 224 -8.09 8.74 7.64
CA PRO A 224 -7.10 9.58 8.28
C PRO A 224 -5.95 9.95 7.34
N LEU A 225 -5.62 9.11 6.35
CA LEU A 225 -4.63 9.43 5.33
C LEU A 225 -5.07 10.62 4.48
N LEU A 226 -6.29 10.62 3.97
CA LEU A 226 -6.84 11.72 3.16
C LEU A 226 -6.94 13.02 3.97
N ILE A 227 -7.32 12.93 5.25
CA ILE A 227 -7.29 14.08 6.16
C ILE A 227 -5.86 14.61 6.27
N MET A 228 -4.86 13.79 6.61
CA MET A 228 -3.47 14.26 6.69
C MET A 228 -2.96 14.85 5.37
N ALA A 229 -3.24 14.19 4.24
CA ALA A 229 -2.88 14.67 2.90
C ALA A 229 -3.52 16.04 2.60
N PHE A 230 -4.79 16.26 2.98
CA PHE A 230 -5.46 17.55 2.85
C PHE A 230 -4.75 18.64 3.68
N PHE A 231 -4.45 18.36 4.94
CA PHE A 231 -3.72 19.30 5.80
C PHE A 231 -2.31 19.61 5.25
N ASN A 232 -1.60 18.58 4.79
CA ASN A 232 -0.27 18.70 4.17
C ASN A 232 -0.31 19.49 2.86
N GLY A 233 -1.40 19.40 2.10
CA GLY A 233 -1.58 20.11 0.85
C GLY A 233 -1.88 21.61 1.00
N PHE A 234 -2.83 21.94 1.87
CA PHE A 234 -3.39 23.29 1.96
C PHE A 234 -2.84 24.11 3.13
N ILE A 235 -2.66 23.49 4.30
CA ILE A 235 -2.28 24.21 5.53
C ILE A 235 -0.77 24.37 5.62
N MET A 236 -0.01 23.37 5.16
CA MET A 236 1.45 23.43 5.16
C MET A 236 1.98 24.68 4.47
N LYS A 237 1.47 25.02 3.27
CA LYS A 237 1.89 26.20 2.50
C LYS A 237 1.78 27.51 3.29
N LYS A 238 0.73 27.64 4.13
CA LYS A 238 0.48 28.83 4.96
C LYS A 238 1.40 28.93 6.18
N ARG A 239 2.03 27.83 6.59
CA ARG A 239 2.87 27.73 7.79
C ARG A 239 4.37 27.65 7.50
N LEU A 240 4.75 27.54 6.23
CA LEU A 240 6.16 27.60 5.83
C LEU A 240 6.75 28.96 6.25
N GLY A 241 7.88 28.91 6.96
CA GLY A 241 8.57 30.09 7.50
C GLY A 241 8.35 30.32 8.99
N GLN A 242 7.42 29.60 9.63
CA GLN A 242 7.26 29.63 11.09
C GLN A 242 8.36 28.79 11.77
N GLU A 243 9.04 29.36 12.78
CA GLU A 243 10.21 28.73 13.42
C GLU A 243 9.96 27.32 13.98
N GLN A 244 8.74 27.05 14.46
CA GLN A 244 8.39 25.76 15.06
C GLN A 244 7.84 24.74 14.05
N PHE A 245 7.62 25.12 12.79
CA PHE A 245 6.98 24.26 11.80
C PHE A 245 8.00 23.41 11.03
N ASN A 246 7.90 22.08 11.16
CA ASN A 246 8.74 21.16 10.42
C ASN A 246 7.90 20.33 9.40
N PRO A 247 7.93 20.66 8.09
CA PRO A 247 7.19 19.96 7.05
C PRO A 247 7.60 18.49 6.87
N GLN A 248 8.87 18.13 7.13
CA GLN A 248 9.35 16.75 7.01
C GLN A 248 8.57 15.82 7.94
N ARG A 249 8.30 16.25 9.18
CA ARG A 249 7.58 15.45 10.18
C ARG A 249 6.17 15.12 9.70
N TRP A 250 5.49 16.08 9.09
CA TRP A 250 4.12 15.90 8.59
C TRP A 250 4.05 14.88 7.46
N LEU A 251 4.97 14.94 6.48
CA LEU A 251 5.04 13.92 5.43
C LEU A 251 5.48 12.57 5.99
N MET A 252 6.38 12.53 6.99
CA MET A 252 6.82 11.26 7.59
C MET A 252 5.64 10.53 8.24
N LEU A 253 4.74 11.23 8.93
CA LEU A 253 3.55 10.60 9.53
C LEU A 253 2.54 10.14 8.47
N GLU A 254 2.38 10.88 7.37
CA GLU A 254 1.61 10.41 6.22
C GLU A 254 2.21 9.09 5.68
N GLY A 255 3.55 9.01 5.61
CA GLY A 255 4.28 7.78 5.26
C GLY A 255 4.04 6.62 6.23
N ILE A 256 3.84 6.87 7.52
CA ILE A 256 3.47 5.81 8.50
C ILE A 256 2.08 5.25 8.19
N LEU A 257 1.09 6.08 7.85
CA LEU A 257 -0.22 5.58 7.43
C LEU A 257 -0.13 4.77 6.13
N VAL A 258 0.69 5.20 5.16
CA VAL A 258 0.96 4.43 3.94
C VAL A 258 1.55 3.06 4.29
N LEU A 259 2.49 2.99 5.23
CA LEU A 259 3.08 1.72 5.67
C LEU A 259 2.03 0.81 6.35
N LEU A 260 1.11 1.37 7.15
CA LEU A 260 0.00 0.60 7.72
C LEU A 260 -0.93 0.06 6.62
N ILE A 261 -1.24 0.87 5.59
CA ILE A 261 -2.04 0.44 4.44
C ILE A 261 -1.33 -0.67 3.66
N TYR A 262 -0.01 -0.56 3.45
CA TYR A 262 0.79 -1.63 2.85
C TYR A 262 0.76 -2.91 3.68
N THR A 263 0.88 -2.79 5.01
CA THR A 263 0.77 -3.89 5.97
C THR A 263 -0.56 -4.64 5.82
N VAL A 264 -1.67 -3.91 5.86
CA VAL A 264 -3.01 -4.51 5.70
C VAL A 264 -3.21 -5.07 4.29
N THR A 265 -2.69 -4.41 3.26
CA THR A 265 -2.76 -4.91 1.88
C THR A 265 -1.95 -6.20 1.70
N GLY A 266 -0.77 -6.29 2.32
CA GLY A 266 0.05 -7.50 2.31
C GLY A 266 -0.65 -8.69 2.97
N PHE A 267 -1.34 -8.44 4.09
CA PHE A 267 -2.18 -9.46 4.72
C PHE A 267 -3.38 -9.84 3.83
N LEU A 268 -4.07 -8.86 3.25
CA LEU A 268 -5.21 -9.04 2.33
C LEU A 268 -4.86 -9.93 1.13
N ASN A 269 -3.72 -9.68 0.48
CA ASN A 269 -3.28 -10.42 -0.71
C ASN A 269 -2.96 -11.90 -0.45
N GLN A 270 -2.82 -12.28 0.83
CA GLN A 270 -2.57 -13.66 1.24
C GLN A 270 -3.86 -14.38 1.67
N GLN A 271 -5.00 -13.69 1.69
CA GLN A 271 -6.31 -14.28 1.97
C GLN A 271 -7.01 -14.72 0.67
N PRO A 272 -7.82 -15.79 0.71
CA PRO A 272 -8.69 -16.14 -0.41
C PRO A 272 -9.72 -15.03 -0.65
N ALA A 273 -9.96 -14.69 -1.91
CA ALA A 273 -10.84 -13.59 -2.25
C ALA A 273 -12.33 -14.02 -2.23
N PRO A 274 -13.27 -13.20 -1.73
CA PRO A 274 -14.67 -13.56 -1.56
C PRO A 274 -15.38 -14.01 -2.85
N HIS A 275 -15.01 -13.46 -4.01
CA HIS A 275 -15.59 -13.88 -5.30
C HIS A 275 -15.32 -15.36 -5.67
N GLU A 276 -14.37 -16.03 -5.00
CA GLU A 276 -14.11 -17.46 -5.15
C GLU A 276 -14.99 -18.34 -4.25
N LEU A 277 -15.68 -17.73 -3.28
CA LEU A 277 -16.43 -18.42 -2.24
C LEU A 277 -17.93 -18.39 -2.53
N ASN A 278 -18.58 -19.54 -2.42
CA ASN A 278 -20.04 -19.61 -2.35
C ASN A 278 -20.53 -19.26 -0.92
N PRO A 279 -21.83 -18.97 -0.70
CA PRO A 279 -22.34 -18.60 0.63
C PRO A 279 -22.04 -19.61 1.74
N GLU A 280 -22.01 -20.91 1.43
CA GLU A 280 -21.69 -21.97 2.41
C GLU A 280 -20.22 -21.94 2.83
N THR A 281 -19.30 -21.79 1.86
CA THR A 281 -17.86 -21.68 2.11
C THR A 281 -17.49 -20.36 2.79
N MET A 282 -18.23 -19.26 2.54
CA MET A 282 -18.08 -18.01 3.30
C MET A 282 -18.39 -18.20 4.78
N LYS A 283 -19.48 -18.91 5.12
CA LYS A 283 -19.81 -19.24 6.52
C LYS A 283 -18.72 -20.08 7.19
N LEU A 284 -18.16 -21.05 6.47
CA LEU A 284 -17.04 -21.87 6.95
C LEU A 284 -15.72 -21.09 7.07
N SER A 285 -15.58 -19.99 6.32
CA SER A 285 -14.38 -19.15 6.28
C SER A 285 -14.43 -17.97 7.26
N ALA A 286 -15.30 -18.05 8.27
CA ALA A 286 -15.44 -17.01 9.28
C ALA A 286 -14.14 -16.76 10.02
N SER A 287 -13.77 -15.50 10.13
CA SER A 287 -12.52 -15.13 10.80
C SER A 287 -12.65 -15.27 12.31
N GLY A 288 -11.52 -15.54 12.97
CA GLY A 288 -11.47 -15.55 14.44
C GLY A 288 -11.85 -14.21 15.08
N LEU A 289 -11.67 -13.09 14.37
CA LEU A 289 -12.10 -11.78 14.85
C LEU A 289 -13.62 -11.63 14.79
N TYR A 290 -14.25 -12.13 13.72
CA TYR A 290 -15.71 -12.11 13.61
C TYR A 290 -16.35 -12.95 14.72
N THR A 291 -15.86 -14.17 14.93
CA THR A 291 -16.40 -15.07 15.96
C THR A 291 -16.17 -14.54 17.38
N PHE A 292 -15.05 -13.84 17.62
CA PHE A 292 -14.77 -13.17 18.90
C PHE A 292 -15.79 -12.06 19.21
N TRP A 293 -16.04 -11.16 18.26
CA TRP A 293 -16.97 -10.04 18.46
C TRP A 293 -18.44 -10.49 18.53
N ASN A 294 -18.81 -11.48 17.72
CA ASN A 294 -20.17 -12.00 17.68
C ASN A 294 -20.42 -13.20 18.61
N GLN A 295 -19.53 -13.43 19.58
CA GLN A 295 -19.64 -14.44 20.65
C GLN A 295 -20.00 -15.86 20.16
N GLY A 296 -19.58 -16.23 18.95
CA GLY A 296 -19.90 -17.53 18.36
C GLY A 296 -21.37 -17.74 17.99
N ASN A 297 -22.17 -16.68 17.86
CA ASN A 297 -23.53 -16.77 17.32
C ASN A 297 -23.52 -17.41 15.91
N PRO A 298 -24.60 -18.13 15.52
CA PRO A 298 -24.69 -18.73 14.20
C PRO A 298 -24.55 -17.67 13.11
N ILE A 299 -23.66 -17.94 12.16
CA ILE A 299 -23.36 -17.00 11.07
C ILE A 299 -24.54 -16.98 10.10
N THR A 300 -25.22 -15.85 10.04
CA THR A 300 -26.29 -15.64 9.07
C THR A 300 -25.73 -15.13 7.74
N TYR A 301 -26.39 -15.48 6.64
CA TYR A 301 -26.05 -14.95 5.32
C TYR A 301 -27.35 -14.73 4.56
N PRO A 302 -27.63 -13.51 4.07
CA PRO A 302 -26.82 -12.29 4.23
C PRO A 302 -26.71 -11.85 5.71
N VAL A 303 -25.65 -11.12 6.05
CA VAL A 303 -25.50 -10.53 7.39
C VAL A 303 -26.52 -9.40 7.56
N HIS A 304 -27.01 -9.25 8.78
CA HIS A 304 -27.93 -8.22 9.16
C HIS A 304 -27.28 -7.23 10.13
N TRP A 305 -27.73 -5.98 10.06
CA TRP A 305 -27.29 -4.95 10.99
C TRP A 305 -28.01 -5.13 12.33
N ASN A 306 -27.23 -5.25 13.40
CA ASN A 306 -27.71 -5.25 14.77
C ASN A 306 -27.03 -4.11 15.54
N ILE A 307 -27.68 -2.95 15.59
CA ILE A 307 -27.15 -1.76 16.27
C ILE A 307 -27.63 -1.78 17.72
N ASP A 308 -26.74 -2.18 18.62
CA ASP A 308 -26.96 -2.13 20.06
C ASP A 308 -26.25 -0.93 20.72
N ALA A 309 -26.36 -0.82 22.05
CA ALA A 309 -25.72 0.26 22.80
C ALA A 309 -24.18 0.24 22.70
N ILE A 310 -23.56 -0.93 22.51
CA ILE A 310 -22.11 -1.09 22.39
C ILE A 310 -21.64 -0.55 21.03
N ALA A 311 -22.33 -0.92 19.95
CA ALA A 311 -22.08 -0.39 18.61
C ALA A 311 -22.19 1.14 18.58
N ILE A 312 -23.25 1.70 19.17
CA ILE A 312 -23.45 3.16 19.27
C ILE A 312 -22.29 3.82 20.01
N LEU A 313 -21.86 3.26 21.16
CA LEU A 313 -20.74 3.79 21.92
C LEU A 313 -19.43 3.78 21.11
N MET A 314 -19.16 2.71 20.36
CA MET A 314 -17.99 2.61 19.49
C MET A 314 -18.04 3.66 18.37
N TYR A 315 -19.20 3.86 17.73
CA TYR A 315 -19.33 4.89 16.70
C TYR A 315 -19.14 6.30 17.25
N LEU A 316 -19.63 6.59 18.46
CA LEU A 316 -19.37 7.87 19.13
C LEU A 316 -17.89 8.05 19.44
N LEU A 317 -17.20 7.03 19.94
CA LEU A 317 -15.77 7.08 20.22
C LEU A 317 -14.94 7.25 18.93
N ALA A 318 -15.34 6.60 17.84
CA ALA A 318 -14.74 6.80 16.52
C ALA A 318 -14.91 8.25 16.05
N ALA A 319 -16.13 8.80 16.15
CA ALA A 319 -16.42 10.19 15.78
C ALA A 319 -15.59 11.20 16.61
N VAL A 320 -15.47 10.98 17.93
CA VAL A 320 -14.63 11.80 18.80
C VAL A 320 -13.16 11.69 18.41
N SER A 321 -12.67 10.49 18.08
CA SER A 321 -11.27 10.25 17.69
C SER A 321 -10.90 10.98 16.40
N ILE A 322 -11.74 10.91 15.37
CA ILE A 322 -11.47 11.58 14.10
C ILE A 322 -11.61 13.11 14.23
N LEU A 323 -12.56 13.59 15.05
CA LEU A 323 -12.69 15.02 15.36
C LEU A 323 -11.47 15.54 16.15
N ALA A 324 -10.99 14.76 17.13
CA ALA A 324 -9.78 15.09 17.88
C ALA A 324 -8.56 15.17 16.96
N MET A 325 -8.39 14.21 16.04
CA MET A 325 -7.37 14.27 14.99
C MET A 325 -7.45 15.59 14.21
N TYR A 326 -8.62 15.92 13.67
CA TYR A 326 -8.83 17.16 12.92
C TYR A 326 -8.46 18.42 13.73
N VAL A 327 -8.92 18.51 14.98
CA VAL A 327 -8.65 19.65 15.87
C VAL A 327 -7.16 19.77 16.19
N ILE A 328 -6.47 18.65 16.44
CA ILE A 328 -5.02 18.63 16.73
C ILE A 328 -4.23 19.13 15.52
N LEU A 329 -4.54 18.64 14.31
CA LEU A 329 -3.90 19.06 13.06
C LEU A 329 -4.15 20.55 12.81
N LYS A 330 -5.38 21.02 12.98
CA LYS A 330 -5.76 22.43 12.83
C LYS A 330 -5.00 23.33 13.81
N LYS A 331 -4.81 22.91 15.06
CA LYS A 331 -4.07 23.68 16.08
C LYS A 331 -2.55 23.56 15.97
N ASN A 332 -2.00 22.84 14.99
CA ASN A 332 -0.55 22.65 14.79
C ASN A 332 0.20 22.09 16.03
N LYS A 333 -0.47 21.30 16.87
CA LYS A 333 0.08 20.89 18.16
C LYS A 333 1.09 19.74 18.01
N ASN A 334 0.58 18.53 18.14
CA ASN A 334 1.38 17.31 18.16
C ASN A 334 0.88 16.40 17.03
N THR A 335 1.64 16.35 15.94
CA THR A 335 1.33 15.51 14.79
C THR A 335 1.29 14.02 15.14
N TYR A 336 2.09 13.54 16.09
CA TYR A 336 2.02 12.15 16.56
C TYR A 336 0.70 11.86 17.28
N ALA A 337 0.20 12.80 18.09
CA ALA A 337 -1.10 12.65 18.73
C ALA A 337 -2.24 12.57 17.69
N ALA A 338 -2.15 13.35 16.61
CA ALA A 338 -3.10 13.24 15.51
C ALA A 338 -3.04 11.87 14.81
N LEU A 339 -1.85 11.32 14.60
CA LEU A 339 -1.69 9.96 14.06
C LEU A 339 -2.32 8.91 14.99
N VAL A 340 -2.08 9.01 16.29
CA VAL A 340 -2.69 8.09 17.28
C VAL A 340 -4.21 8.18 17.25
N CYS A 341 -4.78 9.39 17.21
CA CYS A 341 -6.23 9.58 17.06
C CYS A 341 -6.77 8.98 15.75
N GLY A 342 -6.03 9.11 14.65
CA GLY A 342 -6.39 8.49 13.36
C GLY A 342 -6.38 6.96 13.40
N VAL A 343 -5.36 6.37 14.02
CA VAL A 343 -5.28 4.91 14.21
C VAL A 343 -6.38 4.41 15.14
N LEU A 344 -6.65 5.14 16.24
CA LEU A 344 -7.73 4.82 17.18
C LEU A 344 -9.09 4.86 16.48
N PHE A 345 -9.34 5.86 15.64
CA PHE A 345 -10.53 5.91 14.79
C PHE A 345 -10.68 4.63 13.95
N CYS A 346 -9.61 4.17 13.29
CA CYS A 346 -9.68 2.95 12.48
C CYS A 346 -10.01 1.71 13.31
N LEU A 347 -9.33 1.53 14.45
CA LEU A 347 -9.52 0.35 15.31
C LEU A 347 -10.93 0.30 15.91
N VAL A 348 -11.41 1.43 16.42
CA VAL A 348 -12.74 1.52 17.03
C VAL A 348 -13.85 1.41 15.99
N SER A 349 -13.69 2.06 14.83
CA SER A 349 -14.66 1.93 13.73
C SER A 349 -14.73 0.49 13.22
N PHE A 350 -13.57 -0.17 13.07
CA PHE A 350 -13.51 -1.56 12.67
C PHE A 350 -14.25 -2.45 13.67
N ALA A 351 -13.94 -2.35 14.97
CA ALA A 351 -14.61 -3.14 16.00
C ALA A 351 -16.13 -2.89 16.02
N GLY A 352 -16.56 -1.63 15.95
CA GLY A 352 -17.98 -1.28 15.95
C GLY A 352 -18.72 -1.75 14.71
N LEU A 353 -18.07 -1.78 13.54
CA LEU A 353 -18.68 -2.30 12.31
C LEU A 353 -18.79 -3.83 12.34
N ILE A 354 -17.77 -4.54 12.81
CA ILE A 354 -17.80 -6.01 12.92
C ILE A 354 -18.80 -6.47 13.99
N HIS A 355 -18.87 -5.77 15.13
CA HIS A 355 -19.85 -6.05 16.19
C HIS A 355 -21.29 -5.81 15.72
N ALA A 356 -21.51 -4.82 14.84
CA ALA A 356 -22.85 -4.47 14.38
C ALA A 356 -23.38 -5.36 13.25
N ILE A 357 -22.60 -6.34 12.75
CA ILE A 357 -23.07 -7.29 11.75
C ILE A 357 -23.22 -8.69 12.34
N ALA A 358 -24.41 -9.29 12.22
CA ALA A 358 -24.75 -10.62 12.73
C ALA A 358 -25.46 -11.47 11.68
#